data_AF-A0A1E5E5G6-F1
#
_entry.id   AF-A0A1E5E5G6-F1
#
_cell.length_a   1.000
_cell.length_b   1.000
_cell.length_c   1.000
_cell.angle_alpha   90.00
_cell.angle_beta   90.00
_cell.angle_gamma   90.00
#
_symmetry.space_group_name_H-M   'P 1'
#
loop_
_entity.id
_entity.type
_entity.pdbx_description
1 polymer ?
#
loop_
_entity_poly.entity_id
_entity_poly.type
_entity_poly.pdbx_seq_one_letter_code
_entity_poly.pdbx_strand_id
1 'polypeptide(L)' 'MNIDDFILTVSISVAIGLLCGFFLRDIARFVFHLYTLYVRKPKYFQRVVFDDLEALPQDSTDKQN' A
#
# COMPACT_ATOMS: atom_id res chain seq x y z
N MET A 1 33.76 30.02 -15.60
CA MET A 1 32.38 29.90 -16.13
C MET A 1 31.67 31.20 -15.80
N ASN A 2 30.88 31.75 -16.71
CA ASN A 2 30.20 33.01 -16.45
C ASN A 2 29.19 32.81 -15.31
N ILE A 3 29.04 33.79 -14.42
CA ILE A 3 28.11 33.67 -13.27
C ILE A 3 26.68 33.42 -13.77
N ASP A 4 26.32 33.99 -14.91
CA ASP A 4 25.02 33.81 -15.55
C ASP A 4 24.75 32.34 -15.91
N ASP A 5 25.74 31.64 -16.48
CA ASP A 5 25.61 30.22 -16.83
C ASP A 5 25.51 29.33 -15.58
N PHE A 6 26.19 29.71 -14.50
CA PHE A 6 26.12 29.00 -13.23
C PHE A 6 24.72 29.13 -12.61
N ILE A 7 24.19 30.35 -12.53
CA ILE A 7 22.84 30.62 -11.98
C ILE A 7 21.77 29.93 -12.84
N LEU A 8 21.91 29.95 -14.17
CA LEU A 8 21.00 29.28 -15.09
C LEU A 8 21.03 27.76 -14.90
N THR A 9 22.21 27.16 -14.78
CA THR A 9 22.34 25.71 -14.54
C THR A 9 21.75 25.29 -13.19
N VAL A 10 22.03 26.05 -12.12
CA VAL A 10 21.51 25.78 -10.77
C VAL A 10 19.98 25.88 -10.75
N SER A 11 19.41 26.92 -11.37
CA SER A 11 17.95 27.10 -11.40
C SER A 11 17.24 25.97 -12.15
N ILE A 12 17.78 25.54 -13.30
CA ILE A 12 17.24 24.40 -14.06
C ILE A 12 17.37 23.10 -13.26
N SER A 13 18.53 22.85 -12.64
CA SER A 13 18.76 21.65 -11.83
C SER A 13 17.81 21.58 -10.63
N VAL A 14 17.56 22.71 -9.96
CA VAL A 14 16.62 22.79 -8.83
C VAL A 14 15.19 22.57 -9.33
N ALA A 15 14.80 23.18 -10.45
CA ALA A 15 13.46 23.00 -11.02
C ALA A 15 13.18 21.54 -11.39
N ILE A 16 14.13 20.86 -12.05
CA ILE A 16 14.01 19.44 -12.40
C ILE A 16 14.00 18.57 -11.13
N GLY A 17 14.86 18.86 -10.16
CA GLY A 17 14.89 18.13 -8.89
C GLY A 17 13.58 18.22 -8.10
N LEU A 18 12.98 19.42 -8.05
CA LEU A 18 11.67 19.63 -7.43
C LEU A 18 10.54 18.94 -8.20
N LEU A 19 10.56 19.00 -9.53
CA LEU A 19 9.59 18.33 -10.38
C LEU A 19 9.65 16.82 -10.17
N CYS A 20 10.84 16.21 -10.28
CA CYS A 20 11.06 14.80 -10.02
C CYS A 20 10.70 14.41 -8.58
N GLY A 21 11.05 15.21 -7.58
CA GLY A 21 10.70 14.95 -6.18
C GLY A 21 9.19 14.98 -5.93
N PHE A 22 8.48 15.92 -6.55
CA PHE A 22 7.01 15.99 -6.50
C PHE A 22 6.37 14.76 -7.13
N PHE A 23 6.82 14.38 -8.33
CA PHE A 23 6.35 13.17 -9.01
C PHE A 23 6.68 11.89 -8.23
N LEU A 24 7.88 11.78 -7.65
CA LEU A 24 8.25 10.62 -6.82
C LEU A 24 7.33 10.47 -5.61
N ARG A 25 6.95 11.59 -4.97
CA ARG A 25 6.04 11.55 -3.82
C ARG A 25 4.66 11.05 -4.21
N ASP A 26 4.17 11.46 -5.37
CA ASP A 26 2.88 11.03 -5.89
C ASP A 26 2.91 9.57 -6.35
N ILE A 27 3.96 9.16 -7.07
CA ILE A 27 4.20 7.77 -7.47
C ILE A 27 4.34 6.88 -6.24
N ALA A 28 5.07 7.29 -5.19
CA ALA A 28 5.22 6.49 -3.97
C ALA A 28 3.87 6.25 -3.27
N ARG A 29 3.01 7.27 -3.18
CA ARG A 29 1.64 7.08 -2.63
C ARG A 29 0.79 6.20 -3.53
N PHE A 30 0.87 6.40 -4.85
CA PHE A 30 0.11 5.62 -5.82
C PHE A 30 0.53 4.15 -5.80
N VAL A 31 1.84 3.87 -5.76
CA VAL A 31 2.41 2.52 -5.63
C VAL A 31 2.03 1.90 -4.29
N PHE A 32 2.08 2.63 -3.18
CA PHE A 32 1.64 2.13 -1.88
C PHE A 32 0.14 1.78 -1.86
N HIS A 33 -0.69 2.62 -2.50
CA HIS A 33 -2.12 2.36 -2.64
C HIS A 33 -2.38 1.15 -3.53
N LEU A 34 -1.70 1.05 -4.68
CA LEU A 34 -1.76 -0.11 -5.58
C LEU A 34 -1.31 -1.39 -4.89
N TYR A 35 -0.19 -1.36 -4.17
CA TYR A 35 0.31 -2.49 -3.40
C TYR A 35 -0.72 -2.93 -2.37
N THR A 36 -1.32 -1.99 -1.64
CA THR A 36 -2.39 -2.30 -0.68
C THR A 36 -3.63 -2.86 -1.37
N LEU A 37 -4.01 -2.34 -2.54
CA LEU A 37 -5.21 -2.78 -3.25
C LEU A 37 -5.04 -4.15 -3.92
N TYR A 38 -3.85 -4.45 -4.42
CA TYR A 38 -3.54 -5.67 -5.18
C TYR A 38 -3.04 -6.80 -4.27
N VAL A 39 -2.23 -6.51 -3.24
CA VAL A 39 -1.66 -7.52 -2.34
C VAL A 39 -2.55 -7.75 -1.12
N ARG A 40 -3.30 -6.75 -0.66
CA ARG A 40 -4.10 -6.84 0.58
C ARG A 40 -5.56 -7.23 0.36
N LYS A 41 -5.84 -8.10 -0.62
CA LYS A 41 -7.11 -8.84 -0.66
C LYS A 41 -6.91 -10.32 -0.31
N PRO A 42 -6.91 -10.66 0.99
CA PRO A 42 -7.59 -11.84 1.48
C PRO A 42 -8.88 -11.42 2.20
N LYS A 43 -9.65 -10.47 1.65
CA LYS A 43 -10.95 -10.08 2.23
C LYS A 43 -12.01 -11.19 2.18
N TYR A 44 -11.70 -12.30 1.49
CA TYR A 44 -12.55 -13.49 1.44
C TYR A 44 -11.95 -14.71 2.15
N PHE A 45 -10.65 -14.73 2.44
CA PHE A 45 -10.05 -15.91 3.08
C PHE A 45 -10.25 -15.93 4.60
N GLN A 46 -10.41 -14.76 5.23
CA GLN A 46 -10.63 -14.72 6.68
C GLN A 46 -12.10 -14.94 7.07
N ARG A 47 -13.07 -14.73 6.17
CA ARG A 47 -14.49 -14.91 6.50
C ARG A 47 -14.93 -16.37 6.45
N VAL A 48 -14.39 -17.15 5.51
CA VAL A 48 -14.74 -18.57 5.35
C VAL A 48 -14.26 -19.40 6.56
N VAL A 49 -13.08 -19.10 7.10
CA VAL A 49 -12.52 -19.87 8.25
C VAL A 49 -13.32 -19.65 9.55
N PHE A 50 -13.95 -18.49 9.74
CA PHE A 50 -14.76 -18.23 10.94
C PHE A 50 -16.22 -18.68 10.77
N ASP A 51 -16.82 -18.55 9.58
CA ASP A 51 -18.19 -19.05 9.32
C ASP A 51 -18.28 -20.59 9.41
N ASP A 52 -17.24 -21.32 8.99
CA ASP A 52 -17.22 -22.80 9.09
C ASP A 52 -17.03 -23.32 10.52
N LEU A 53 -16.45 -22.51 11.43
CA LEU A 53 -16.27 -22.89 12.84
C LEU A 53 -17.54 -22.67 13.67
N GLU A 54 -18.38 -21.70 13.28
CA GLU A 54 -19.62 -21.35 13.97
C GLU A 54 -20.81 -22.20 13.50
N ALA A 55 -20.68 -22.87 12.35
CA ALA A 55 -21.67 -23.79 11.78
C ALA A 55 -21.58 -25.24 12.30
N LEU A 56 -20.58 -25.57 13.13
CA LEU A 56 -20.53 -26.89 13.77
C LEU A 56 -21.52 -26.91 14.94
N PRO A 57 -22.58 -27.74 14.92
CA PRO A 57 -23.39 -27.95 16.09
C PRO A 57 -22.49 -28.47 17.21
N GLN A 58 -22.60 -27.89 18.40
CA GLN A 58 -22.14 -28.47 19.66
C GLN A 58 -22.88 -29.79 19.88
N ASP A 59 -22.48 -30.83 19.15
CA ASP A 59 -23.05 -32.16 19.22
C ASP A 59 -22.47 -32.88 20.43
N SER A 60 -23.23 -32.78 21.51
CA SER A 60 -23.41 -33.82 22.52
C SER A 60 -22.17 -34.53 23.06
N THR A 61 -21.54 -33.93 24.06
CA THR A 61 -20.91 -34.71 25.15
C THR A 61 -21.30 -34.13 26.48
N ASP A 62 -22.59 -34.25 26.81
CA ASP A 62 -23.04 -34.14 28.20
C ASP A 62 -24.28 -35.02 28.45
N LYS A 63 -24.22 -36.28 27.98
CA LYS A 63 -25.12 -37.35 28.39
C LYS A 63 -24.43 -38.72 28.28
N GLN A 64 -23.50 -39.02 29.17
CA GLN A 64 -23.42 -40.40 29.66
C GLN A 64 -22.65 -40.51 30.98
N ASN A 65 -23.39 -41.01 31.98
CA ASN A 65 -23.01 -41.62 33.26
C ASN A 65 -22.79 -40.70 34.46
#